data_AF-N6TRK1-F1
#
_entry.id   AF-N6TRK1-F1
#
_cell.length_a   1.000
_cell.length_b   1.000
_cell.length_c   1.000
_cell.angle_alpha   90.00
_cell.angle_beta   90.00
_cell.angle_gamma   90.00
#
_symmetry.space_group_name_H-M   'P 1'
#
loop_
_entity.id
_entity.type
_entity.pdbx_description
1 polymer ?
#
loop_
_entity_poly.entity_id
_entity_poly.type
_entity_poly.pdbx_seq_one_letter_code
_entity_poly.pdbx_strand_id
1 'polypeptide(L)'
;MTYEAILVAVLAIVITIVVFLVRRLLSSGKRYVLLTGLNDTGKTLIYSQLVYNRHVATFTSSQDNEGQFNTQKQNFVTLVDLPGFHSIRQQFFEKYKAASKGIVYVVDSVTLAQNVRDAANVLYNILIDPTVV
;
A
#
# COMPACT_ATOMS: atom_id res chain seq x y z
N MET A 1 14.39 -29.11 39.95
CA MET A 1 13.71 -27.79 40.10
C MET A 1 14.49 -26.65 39.45
N THR A 2 15.73 -26.34 39.84
CA THR A 2 16.47 -25.20 39.25
C THR A 2 16.93 -25.44 37.82
N TYR A 3 17.40 -26.65 37.49
CA TYR A 3 17.85 -26.99 36.13
C TYR A 3 16.70 -26.98 35.09
N GLU A 4 15.50 -27.38 35.50
CA GLU A 4 14.31 -27.38 34.63
C GLU A 4 13.87 -25.96 34.30
N ALA A 5 13.88 -25.06 35.30
CA ALA A 5 13.59 -23.65 35.08
C ALA A 5 14.61 -22.98 34.13
N ILE A 6 15.90 -23.33 34.25
CA ILE A 6 16.96 -22.82 33.37
C ILE A 6 16.75 -23.33 31.93
N LEU A 7 16.43 -24.61 31.75
CA LEU A 7 16.16 -25.19 30.42
C LEU A 7 14.95 -24.53 29.74
N VAL A 8 13.87 -24.31 30.48
CA VAL A 8 12.67 -23.64 29.95
C VAL A 8 12.97 -22.19 29.56
N ALA A 9 13.75 -21.47 30.38
CA ALA A 9 14.14 -20.09 30.07
C ALA A 9 15.00 -20.00 28.80
N VAL A 10 15.98 -20.89 28.65
CA VAL A 10 16.82 -20.93 27.44
C VAL A 10 15.99 -21.25 26.20
N LEU A 11 15.08 -22.23 26.29
CA LEU A 11 14.20 -22.59 25.19
C LEU A 11 13.29 -21.42 24.78
N ALA A 12 12.72 -20.70 25.75
CA ALA A 12 11.88 -19.53 25.48
C ALA A 12 12.65 -18.41 24.76
N ILE A 13 13.91 -18.17 25.15
CA ILE A 13 14.78 -17.19 24.48
C ILE A 13 15.06 -17.62 23.04
N VAL A 14 15.41 -18.89 22.81
CA VAL A 14 15.67 -19.41 21.47
C VAL A 14 14.44 -19.29 20.58
N ILE A 15 13.26 -19.69 21.07
CA ILE A 15 12.00 -19.56 20.33
C ILE A 15 11.73 -18.08 20.00
N THR A 16 11.93 -17.17 20.95
CA THR A 16 11.72 -15.74 20.73
C THR A 16 12.65 -15.19 19.65
N ILE A 17 13.92 -15.56 19.66
CA ILE A 17 14.91 -15.17 18.64
C ILE A 17 14.52 -15.73 17.27
N VAL A 18 14.12 -17.01 17.18
CA VAL A 18 13.68 -17.63 15.93
C VAL A 18 12.44 -16.94 15.38
N VAL A 19 11.43 -16.69 16.21
CA VAL A 19 10.21 -15.96 15.80
C VAL A 19 10.55 -14.54 15.33
N PHE A 20 11.43 -13.85 16.04
CA PHE A 20 11.87 -12.50 15.65
C PHE A 20 12.61 -12.50 14.31
N LEU A 21 13.54 -13.44 14.10
CA LEU A 21 14.28 -13.58 12.85
C LEU A 21 13.37 -13.94 11.68
N VAL A 22 12.46 -14.89 11.87
CA VAL A 22 11.47 -15.29 10.86
C VAL A 22 10.58 -14.10 10.50
N ARG A 23 10.07 -13.34 11.48
CA ARG A 23 9.30 -12.11 11.24
C ARG A 23 10.10 -11.07 10.48
N ARG A 24 11.38 -10.89 10.79
CA ARG A 24 12.26 -9.93 10.11
C ARG A 24 12.57 -10.34 8.67
N LEU A 25 12.79 -11.63 8.43
CA LEU A 25 13.05 -12.19 7.09
C LEU A 25 11.80 -12.17 6.20
N LEU A 26 10.62 -12.40 6.78
CA LEU A 26 9.34 -12.32 6.09
C LEU A 26 8.88 -10.87 5.83
N SER A 27 9.47 -9.90 6.53
CA SER A 27 9.25 -8.48 6.28
C SER A 27 10.02 -8.04 5.03
N SER A 28 9.61 -8.57 3.87
CA SER A 28 9.95 -7.98 2.58
C SER A 28 9.50 -6.54 2.64
N GLY A 29 10.44 -5.59 2.53
CA GLY A 29 10.16 -4.16 2.53
C GLY A 29 9.33 -3.79 1.30
N LYS A 30 8.03 -4.05 1.37
CA LYS A 30 7.08 -3.77 0.30
C LYS A 30 7.10 -2.27 0.07
N ARG A 31 7.28 -1.88 -1.19
CA ARG A 31 7.39 -0.48 -1.61
C ARG A 31 6.12 -0.12 -2.35
N TYR A 32 5.00 -0.06 -1.63
CA TYR A 32 3.75 0.29 -2.26
C TYR A 32 3.66 1.79 -2.52
N VAL A 33 3.13 2.18 -3.68
CA VAL A 33 2.69 3.55 -3.94
C VAL A 33 1.20 3.51 -4.23
N LEU A 34 0.44 4.23 -3.41
CA LEU A 34 -1.03 4.21 -3.45
C LEU A 34 -1.54 5.31 -4.39
N LEU A 35 -2.33 4.94 -5.38
CA LEU A 35 -3.10 5.89 -6.19
C LEU A 35 -4.48 6.10 -5.56
N THR A 36 -4.82 7.33 -5.21
CA THR A 36 -6.10 7.69 -4.57
C THR A 36 -6.61 9.04 -5.08
N GLY A 37 -7.90 9.33 -4.88
CA GLY A 37 -8.57 10.53 -5.40
C GLY A 37 -10.07 10.32 -5.58
N LEU A 38 -10.80 11.34 -6.04
CA LEU A 38 -12.25 11.25 -6.31
C LEU A 38 -12.60 10.32 -7.48
N ASN A 39 -13.83 9.82 -7.55
CA ASN A 39 -14.27 9.02 -8.71
C ASN A 39 -14.05 9.79 -10.02
N ASP A 40 -13.77 9.04 -11.09
CA ASP A 40 -13.57 9.57 -12.44
C ASP A 40 -12.38 10.53 -12.63
N THR A 41 -11.46 10.63 -11.66
CA THR A 41 -10.23 11.44 -11.80
C THR A 41 -9.13 10.82 -12.68
N GLY A 42 -9.41 9.69 -13.35
CA GLY A 42 -8.45 9.04 -14.23
C GLY A 42 -7.38 8.18 -13.54
N LYS A 43 -7.56 7.81 -12.26
CA LYS A 43 -6.63 6.91 -11.52
C LYS A 43 -6.32 5.62 -12.27
N THR A 44 -7.35 4.94 -12.77
CA THR A 44 -7.19 3.67 -13.49
C THR A 44 -6.53 3.85 -14.86
N LEU A 45 -6.71 5.02 -15.52
CA LEU A 45 -5.96 5.37 -16.74
C LEU A 45 -4.48 5.61 -16.44
N ILE A 46 -4.16 6.31 -15.35
CA ILE A 46 -2.78 6.53 -14.91
C ILE A 46 -2.12 5.20 -14.51
N TYR A 47 -2.84 4.34 -13.78
CA TYR A 47 -2.39 3.00 -13.43
C TYR A 47 -2.09 2.17 -14.67
N SER A 48 -3.02 2.10 -15.63
CA SER A 48 -2.85 1.29 -16.84
C SER A 48 -1.70 1.80 -17.72
N GLN A 49 -1.51 3.12 -17.80
CA GLN A 49 -0.41 3.73 -18.54
C GLN A 49 0.95 3.45 -17.88
N LEU A 50 1.05 3.58 -16.56
CA LEU A 50 2.30 3.37 -15.82
C LEU A 50 2.71 1.90 -15.78
N VAL A 51 1.77 1.00 -15.48
CA VAL A 51 2.08 -0.42 -15.29
C VAL A 51 2.42 -1.11 -16.60
N TYR A 52 1.69 -0.80 -17.68
CA TYR A 52 1.80 -1.59 -18.91
C TYR A 52 2.59 -0.90 -20.02
N ASN A 53 2.82 0.42 -19.97
CA ASN A 53 3.47 1.24 -21.01
C ASN A 53 3.01 0.98 -22.48
N ARG A 54 1.93 0.18 -22.65
CA ARG A 54 1.08 -0.17 -23.80
C ARG A 54 0.02 -1.18 -23.35
N HIS A 55 -1.09 -1.22 -24.07
CA HIS A 55 -2.30 -2.01 -23.79
C HIS A 55 -2.11 -3.54 -24.02
N VAL A 56 -1.37 -4.29 -23.18
CA VAL A 56 -1.31 -5.77 -23.27
C VAL A 56 -1.12 -6.46 -21.91
N ALA A 57 -1.89 -7.55 -21.74
CA ALA A 57 -2.06 -8.37 -20.55
C ALA A 57 -0.85 -9.26 -20.17
N THR A 58 -0.64 -9.49 -18.87
CA THR A 58 -0.53 -10.86 -18.32
C THR A 58 -0.80 -10.90 -16.82
N PHE A 59 -1.59 -11.91 -16.43
CA PHE A 59 -1.98 -12.27 -15.07
C PHE A 59 -0.88 -13.06 -14.36
N THR A 60 -0.82 -12.99 -13.03
CA THR A 60 -0.90 -14.19 -12.17
C THR A 60 -1.53 -13.82 -10.83
N SER A 61 -2.46 -14.67 -10.41
CA SER A 61 -3.48 -14.49 -9.38
C SER A 61 -2.94 -14.55 -7.94
N SER A 62 -3.27 -13.55 -7.13
CA SER A 62 -4.24 -13.70 -6.01
C SER A 62 -4.29 -12.41 -5.18
N GLN A 63 -5.45 -11.76 -5.23
CA GLN A 63 -5.91 -10.62 -4.41
C GLN A 63 -5.20 -9.28 -4.60
N ASP A 64 -5.99 -8.37 -5.16
CA ASP A 64 -5.91 -6.90 -5.20
C ASP A 64 -5.00 -6.28 -6.28
N ASN A 65 -5.45 -5.16 -6.85
CA ASN A 65 -4.91 -4.49 -8.04
C ASN A 65 -3.49 -3.91 -7.83
N GLU A 66 -2.51 -4.80 -7.69
CA GLU A 66 -1.09 -4.51 -7.49
C GLU A 66 -0.33 -4.67 -8.81
N GLY A 67 0.24 -3.58 -9.34
CA GLY A 67 1.04 -3.56 -10.56
C GLY A 67 2.50 -3.20 -10.26
N GLN A 68 3.47 -3.99 -10.71
CA GLN A 68 4.88 -3.65 -10.52
C GLN A 68 5.32 -2.61 -11.56
N PHE A 69 5.77 -1.45 -11.08
CA PHE A 69 6.37 -0.39 -11.88
C PHE A 69 7.88 -0.37 -11.68
N ASN A 70 8.63 -0.53 -12.78
CA ASN A 70 10.08 -0.36 -12.77
C ASN A 70 10.42 1.11 -12.95
N THR A 71 10.92 1.75 -11.89
CA THR A 71 11.38 3.14 -11.99
C THR A 71 12.64 3.21 -12.88
N GLN A 72 12.88 4.36 -13.52
CA GLN A 72 14.09 4.60 -14.34
C GLN A 72 15.42 4.33 -13.59
N LYS A 73 15.39 4.25 -12.26
CA LYS A 73 16.53 3.95 -11.38
C LYS A 73 16.59 2.47 -10.93
N GLN A 74 15.94 1.54 -11.64
CA GLN A 74 15.92 0.09 -11.32
C GLN A 74 15.35 -0.27 -9.93
N ASN A 75 14.58 0.64 -9.31
CA ASN A 75 13.83 0.31 -8.10
C ASN A 75 12.43 -0.17 -8.50
N PHE A 76 12.08 -1.38 -8.07
CA PHE A 76 10.72 -1.91 -8.18
C PHE A 76 9.81 -1.23 -7.15
N VAL A 77 8.71 -0.65 -7.63
CA VAL A 77 7.66 -0.04 -6.81
C VAL A 77 6.35 -0.70 -7.21
N THR A 78 5.56 -1.14 -6.23
CA THR A 78 4.26 -1.73 -6.51
C THR A 78 3.21 -0.63 -6.45
N LEU A 79 2.65 -0.29 -7.61
CA LEU A 79 1.56 0.66 -7.73
C LEU A 79 0.26 -0.05 -7.34
N VAL A 80 -0.54 0.57 -6.47
CA VAL A 80 -1.83 0.03 -6.03
C VAL A 80 -2.92 1.02 -6.41
N ASP A 81 -3.86 0.61 -7.26
CA ASP A 81 -5.05 1.40 -7.57
C ASP A 81 -6.09 1.20 -6.47
N LEU A 82 -6.36 2.25 -5.69
CA LEU A 82 -7.39 2.20 -4.66
C LEU A 82 -8.76 2.46 -5.30
N PRO A 83 -9.73 1.55 -5.14
CA PRO A 83 -11.07 1.75 -5.68
C PRO A 83 -11.68 3.03 -5.13
N GLY A 84 -12.18 3.88 -6.04
CA GLY A 84 -12.73 5.19 -5.69
C GLY A 84 -14.10 5.14 -4.99
N PHE A 85 -14.77 3.98 -4.94
CA PHE A 85 -16.11 3.90 -4.34
C PHE A 85 -16.07 4.17 -2.83
N HIS A 86 -16.97 5.04 -2.35
CA HIS A 86 -16.88 5.66 -1.02
C HIS A 86 -16.85 4.65 0.14
N SER A 87 -17.57 3.53 0.00
CA SER A 87 -17.70 2.50 1.05
C SER A 87 -16.48 1.60 1.18
N ILE A 88 -15.69 1.45 0.11
CA ILE A 88 -14.61 0.45 0.00
C ILE A 88 -13.24 1.13 0.10
N ARG A 89 -13.15 2.41 -0.27
CA ARG A 89 -11.92 3.20 -0.27
C ARG A 89 -11.16 3.16 1.05
N GLN A 90 -11.87 3.29 2.18
CA GLN A 90 -11.24 3.32 3.49
C GLN A 90 -10.69 1.96 3.90
N GLN A 91 -11.41 0.87 3.60
CA GLN A 91 -10.94 -0.48 3.88
C GLN A 91 -9.64 -0.81 3.13
N PHE A 92 -9.57 -0.43 1.85
CA PHE A 92 -8.35 -0.64 1.05
C PHE A 92 -7.23 0.31 1.48
N PHE A 93 -7.54 1.55 1.83
CA PHE A 93 -6.57 2.48 2.38
C PHE A 93 -5.94 1.95 3.68
N GLU A 94 -6.76 1.48 4.63
CA GLU A 94 -6.31 0.85 5.87
C GLU A 94 -5.42 -0.37 5.62
N LYS A 95 -5.76 -1.20 4.62
CA LYS A 95 -4.99 -2.39 4.27
C LYS A 95 -3.58 -2.05 3.77
N TYR A 96 -3.43 -0.97 3.01
CA TYR A 96 -2.20 -0.67 2.29
C TYR A 96 -1.35 0.47 2.86
N LYS A 97 -1.93 1.37 3.66
CA LYS A 97 -1.25 2.57 4.18
C LYS A 97 0.05 2.25 4.91
N ALA A 98 0.04 1.24 5.79
CA ALA A 98 1.20 0.84 6.59
C ALA A 98 2.36 0.27 5.78
N ALA A 99 2.10 -0.23 4.58
CA ALA A 99 3.10 -0.79 3.66
C ALA A 99 3.45 0.18 2.52
N SER A 100 2.83 1.37 2.49
CA SER A 100 3.06 2.38 1.47
C SER A 100 4.29 3.23 1.77
N LYS A 101 5.07 3.52 0.73
CA LYS A 101 6.20 4.46 0.77
C LYS A 101 5.83 5.82 0.20
N GLY A 102 4.66 5.94 -0.42
CA GLY A 102 4.17 7.16 -1.02
C GLY A 102 2.72 7.05 -1.43
N ILE A 103 2.04 8.19 -1.47
CA ILE A 103 0.65 8.31 -1.88
C ILE A 103 0.60 9.34 -3.01
N VAL A 104 -0.06 8.98 -4.10
CA VAL A 104 -0.32 9.84 -5.25
C VAL A 104 -1.81 10.17 -5.25
N TYR A 105 -2.12 11.43 -4.91
CA TYR A 105 -3.48 11.94 -4.92
C TYR A 105 -3.81 12.55 -6.29
N VAL A 106 -4.66 11.89 -7.05
CA VAL A 106 -5.03 12.26 -8.43
C VAL A 106 -6.29 13.11 -8.43
N VAL A 107 -6.16 14.29 -9.04
CA VAL A 107 -7.22 15.29 -9.18
C VAL A 107 -7.51 15.50 -10.65
N ASP A 108 -8.80 15.53 -11.02
CA ASP A 108 -9.21 15.99 -12.33
C ASP A 108 -9.21 17.53 -12.36
N SER A 109 -8.32 18.10 -13.16
CA SER A 109 -8.19 19.55 -13.32
C SER A 109 -9.42 20.23 -13.90
N VAL A 110 -10.25 19.51 -14.67
CA VAL A 110 -11.44 20.07 -15.32
C VAL A 110 -12.58 20.20 -14.33
N THR A 111 -12.85 19.15 -13.54
CA THR A 111 -13.95 19.14 -12.56
C THR A 111 -13.55 19.60 -11.16
N LEU A 112 -12.27 19.93 -10.91
CA LEU A 112 -11.78 20.36 -9.60
C LEU A 112 -12.60 21.52 -9.01
N ALA A 113 -12.94 22.53 -9.80
CA ALA A 113 -13.68 23.68 -9.30
C ALA A 113 -15.08 23.30 -8.75
N GLN A 114 -15.71 22.28 -9.36
CA GLN A 114 -17.02 21.79 -8.93
C GLN A 114 -16.91 20.84 -7.73
N ASN A 115 -15.84 20.06 -7.67
CA ASN A 115 -15.64 19.00 -6.69
C ASN A 115 -14.61 19.34 -5.59
N VAL A 116 -14.21 20.61 -5.46
CA VAL A 116 -13.11 21.03 -4.58
C VAL A 116 -13.34 20.65 -3.12
N ARG A 117 -14.59 20.74 -2.65
CA ARG A 117 -14.97 20.39 -1.27
C ARG A 117 -14.75 18.90 -1.01
N ASP A 118 -15.22 18.06 -1.92
CA ASP A 118 -15.11 16.60 -1.76
C ASP A 118 -13.65 16.15 -1.92
N ALA A 119 -12.91 16.78 -2.85
CA ALA A 119 -11.49 16.51 -3.02
C ALA A 119 -10.71 16.86 -1.74
N ALA A 120 -10.95 18.05 -1.18
CA ALA A 120 -10.32 18.50 0.06
C ALA A 120 -10.66 17.59 1.24
N ASN A 121 -11.92 17.16 1.39
CA ASN A 121 -12.33 16.24 2.45
C ASN A 121 -11.57 14.91 2.40
N VAL A 122 -11.44 14.32 1.20
CA VAL A 122 -10.71 13.06 1.04
C VAL A 122 -9.22 13.25 1.32
N LEU A 123 -8.63 14.34 0.82
CA LEU A 123 -7.22 14.64 1.06
C LEU A 123 -6.95 14.89 2.56
N TYR A 124 -7.83 15.62 3.24
CA TYR A 124 -7.75 15.85 4.68
C TYR A 124 -7.78 14.53 5.46
N ASN A 125 -8.68 13.61 5.13
CA ASN A 125 -8.76 12.30 5.78
C ASN A 125 -7.50 11.46 5.59
N ILE A 126 -6.80 11.62 4.45
CA ILE A 126 -5.52 10.94 4.21
C ILE A 126 -4.40 11.59 5.04
N LEU A 127 -4.36 12.92 5.09
CA LEU A 127 -3.28 13.66 5.76
C LEU A 127 -3.38 13.66 7.29
N ILE A 128 -4.58 13.50 7.85
CA ILE A 128 -4.75 13.37 9.30
C ILE A 128 -4.42 11.97 9.82
N ASP A 129 -4.24 10.99 8.93
CA ASP A 129 -3.93 9.63 9.32
C ASP A 129 -2.50 9.55 9.91
N PRO A 130 -2.33 9.10 11.16
CA PRO A 130 -1.03 9.05 11.83
C PRO A 130 -0.06 8.03 11.23
N THR A 131 -0.51 7.16 10.34
CA THR A 131 0.38 6.24 9.61
C THR A 131 0.96 6.85 8.34
N VAL A 132 0.42 8.00 7.90
CA VAL A 132 0.88 8.74 6.71
C VAL A 132 1.84 9.88 7.08
N VAL A 133 1.70 10.44 8.29
CA VAL A 133 2.53 11.52 8.85
C VAL A 133 3.69 10.95 9.66
#